data_AF-A0A7T2LN88-F1
#
_entry.id   AF-A0A7T2LN88-F1
#
_cell.length_a   1.000
_cell.length_b   1.000
_cell.length_c   1.000
_cell.angle_alpha   90.00
_cell.angle_beta   90.00
_cell.angle_gamma   90.00
#
_symmetry.space_group_name_H-M   'P 1'
#
loop_
_entity.id
_entity.type
_entity.pdbx_description
1 polymer ?
#
loop_
_entity_poly.entity_id
_entity_poly.type
_entity_poly.pdbx_seq_one_letter_code
_entity_poly.pdbx_strand_id
1 'polypeptide(L)'
;MFLAILFLLPAAAPAEVKVTFHSRDLGATFPHAFVSLKGVVDATGETVDTAYGFTAKTLSPAILAGSVSGKVQVETQAYVRHSKRHFTVTLPDERYHALMAVVERWRNAAQPSYNLNRANCVHFVGELAQAVGLDVTFDPKLMKKPKSFLIAVKAGNEARVEPPLGEDGGTLTAAP
;
A
#
# COMPACT_ATOMS: atom_id res chain seq x y z
N MET A 1 -6.43 56.83 -3.75
CA MET A 1 -6.93 55.56 -3.19
C MET A 1 -6.27 54.44 -3.98
N PHE A 2 -5.18 53.88 -3.46
CA PHE A 2 -4.45 52.79 -4.14
C PHE A 2 -5.10 51.46 -3.76
N LEU A 3 -5.62 50.74 -4.75
CA LEU A 3 -6.20 49.41 -4.60
C LEU A 3 -5.06 48.40 -4.55
N ALA A 4 -4.79 47.83 -3.37
CA ALA A 4 -3.84 46.74 -3.21
C ALA A 4 -4.49 45.43 -3.68
N ILE A 5 -4.05 44.90 -4.81
CA ILE A 5 -4.41 43.57 -5.29
C ILE A 5 -3.53 42.57 -4.54
N LEU A 6 -4.14 41.83 -3.61
CA LEU A 6 -3.50 40.73 -2.90
C LEU A 6 -3.47 39.51 -3.84
N PHE A 7 -2.32 39.19 -4.41
CA PHE A 7 -2.12 37.94 -5.15
C PHE A 7 -2.19 36.76 -4.17
N LEU A 8 -3.30 36.00 -4.19
CA LEU A 8 -3.33 34.65 -3.63
C LEU A 8 -2.45 33.77 -4.51
N LEU A 9 -1.19 33.57 -4.13
CA LEU A 9 -0.36 32.53 -4.71
C LEU A 9 -0.98 31.18 -4.34
N PRO A 10 -1.21 30.26 -5.30
CA PRO A 10 -1.62 28.90 -4.97
C PRO A 10 -0.54 28.28 -4.10
N ALA A 11 -0.92 27.81 -2.91
CA ALA A 11 0.00 27.05 -2.06
C ALA A 11 0.48 25.85 -2.88
N ALA A 12 1.78 25.78 -3.15
CA ALA A 12 2.37 24.59 -3.74
C ALA A 12 2.01 23.42 -2.81
N ALA A 13 1.39 22.38 -3.37
CA ALA A 13 1.14 21.16 -2.59
C ALA A 13 2.51 20.66 -2.10
N PRO A 14 2.66 20.31 -0.81
CA PRO A 14 3.91 19.75 -0.32
C PRO A 14 4.34 18.56 -1.18
N ALA A 15 5.63 18.50 -1.52
CA ALA A 15 6.23 17.35 -2.16
C ALA A 15 6.30 16.22 -1.12
N GLU A 16 5.27 15.40 -1.09
CA GLU A 16 5.16 14.26 -0.20
C GLU A 16 4.60 13.07 -0.95
N VAL A 17 5.09 11.87 -0.63
CA VAL A 17 4.53 10.62 -1.16
C VAL A 17 3.57 10.06 -0.13
N LYS A 18 2.35 9.76 -0.54
CA LYS A 18 1.35 9.09 0.30
C LYS A 18 1.20 7.64 -0.12
N VAL A 19 1.28 6.74 0.86
CA VAL A 19 1.00 5.31 0.66
C VAL A 19 -0.37 4.97 1.22
N THR A 20 -1.21 4.31 0.42
CA THR A 20 -2.53 3.83 0.83
C THR A 20 -2.56 2.31 0.83
N PHE A 21 -3.09 1.71 1.89
CA PHE A 21 -3.17 0.25 2.05
C PHE A 21 -4.55 -0.24 1.62
N HIS A 22 -4.56 -1.26 0.75
CA HIS A 22 -5.76 -1.76 0.09
C HIS A 22 -5.98 -3.25 0.35
N SER A 23 -7.23 -3.68 0.31
CA SER A 23 -7.58 -5.09 0.19
C SER A 23 -8.68 -5.34 -0.84
N ARG A 24 -8.70 -6.56 -1.38
CA ARG A 24 -9.87 -7.13 -2.04
C ARG A 24 -10.34 -8.38 -1.30
N ASP A 25 -11.63 -8.42 -1.03
CA ASP A 25 -12.31 -9.58 -0.47
C ASP A 25 -12.58 -10.64 -1.56
N LEU A 26 -12.96 -11.85 -1.11
CA LEU A 26 -13.39 -12.93 -2.00
C LEU A 26 -14.54 -12.47 -2.91
N GLY A 27 -14.40 -12.76 -4.20
CA GLY A 27 -15.35 -12.46 -5.27
C GLY A 27 -14.85 -13.12 -6.56
N ALA A 28 -14.77 -12.38 -7.68
CA ALA A 28 -14.16 -12.88 -8.92
C ALA A 28 -12.62 -13.10 -8.83
N THR A 29 -11.98 -12.73 -7.72
CA THR A 29 -10.52 -12.82 -7.52
C THR A 29 -10.17 -13.41 -6.16
N PHE A 30 -9.00 -14.03 -6.07
CA PHE A 30 -8.41 -14.45 -4.79
C PHE A 30 -8.23 -13.24 -3.85
N PRO A 31 -8.48 -13.37 -2.53
CA PRO A 31 -8.28 -12.27 -1.59
C PRO A 31 -6.88 -11.70 -1.69
N HIS A 32 -6.78 -10.38 -1.66
CA HIS A 32 -5.50 -9.70 -1.90
C HIS A 32 -5.32 -8.48 -0.99
N ALA A 33 -4.06 -8.15 -0.70
CA ALA A 33 -3.67 -6.86 -0.16
C ALA A 33 -2.47 -6.32 -0.93
N PHE A 34 -2.43 -5.00 -1.08
CA PHE A 34 -1.40 -4.28 -1.82
C PHE A 34 -1.36 -2.83 -1.32
N VAL A 35 -0.40 -2.05 -1.80
CA VAL A 35 -0.31 -0.61 -1.53
C VAL A 35 -0.38 0.18 -2.82
N SER A 36 -0.89 1.41 -2.76
CA SER A 36 -0.71 2.42 -3.81
C SER A 36 0.10 3.59 -3.29
N LEU A 37 0.98 4.15 -4.09
CA LEU A 37 1.79 5.32 -3.80
C LEU A 37 1.39 6.43 -4.77
N LYS A 38 1.15 7.63 -4.23
CA LYS A 38 0.83 8.83 -5.02
C LYS A 38 1.50 10.05 -4.40
N GLY A 39 2.17 10.86 -5.21
CA GLY A 39 2.79 12.10 -4.75
C GLY A 39 4.07 12.46 -5.48
N VAL A 40 4.92 13.24 -4.83
CA VAL A 40 6.21 13.68 -5.35
C VAL A 40 7.29 13.43 -4.30
N VAL A 41 8.40 12.83 -4.69
CA VAL A 41 9.58 12.65 -3.83
C VAL A 41 10.27 14.01 -3.69
N ASP A 42 10.48 14.48 -2.47
CA ASP A 42 10.93 15.85 -2.20
C ASP A 42 12.34 16.11 -2.75
N ALA A 43 13.27 15.19 -2.48
CA ALA A 43 14.68 15.32 -2.83
C ALA A 43 14.97 15.26 -4.34
N THR A 44 14.08 14.64 -5.14
CA THR A 44 14.32 14.39 -6.58
C THR A 44 13.29 15.06 -7.49
N GLY A 45 12.13 15.45 -6.97
CA GLY A 45 10.98 15.87 -7.78
C GLY A 45 10.33 14.75 -8.58
N GLU A 46 10.68 13.49 -8.33
CA GLU A 46 10.09 12.33 -9.01
C GLU A 46 8.59 12.23 -8.68
N THR A 47 7.75 12.24 -9.71
CA THR A 47 6.31 11.97 -9.54
C THR A 47 6.07 10.48 -9.42
N VAL A 48 5.41 10.08 -8.34
CA VAL A 48 5.04 8.70 -8.06
C VAL A 48 3.53 8.56 -8.21
N ASP A 49 3.11 7.62 -9.06
CA ASP A 49 1.72 7.15 -9.16
C ASP A 49 1.74 5.68 -9.57
N THR A 50 1.77 4.79 -8.58
CA THR A 50 1.98 3.35 -8.80
C THR A 50 1.33 2.53 -7.68
N ALA A 51 1.21 1.23 -7.88
CA ALA A 51 0.71 0.32 -6.86
C ALA A 51 1.45 -1.01 -6.88
N TYR A 52 1.80 -1.55 -5.71
CA TYR A 52 2.56 -2.78 -5.56
C TYR A 52 1.81 -3.80 -4.72
N GLY A 53 1.62 -5.00 -5.27
CA GLY A 53 1.15 -6.21 -4.60
C GLY A 53 2.16 -7.35 -4.71
N PHE A 54 1.94 -8.44 -3.98
CA PHE A 54 2.75 -9.66 -4.10
C PHE A 54 1.86 -10.90 -4.27
N THR A 55 2.08 -11.64 -5.36
CA THR A 55 1.21 -12.73 -5.79
C THR A 55 1.99 -13.90 -6.39
N ALA A 56 1.33 -15.05 -6.57
CA ALA A 56 1.89 -16.14 -7.35
C ALA A 56 1.95 -15.76 -8.84
N LYS A 57 3.00 -16.20 -9.55
CA LYS A 57 3.12 -15.98 -11.01
C LYS A 57 1.96 -16.64 -11.78
N THR A 58 1.50 -17.79 -11.29
CA THR A 58 0.37 -18.56 -11.84
C THR A 58 -0.56 -18.93 -10.70
N LEU A 59 -1.85 -18.59 -10.83
CA LEU A 59 -2.88 -18.97 -9.87
C LEU A 59 -3.37 -20.39 -10.19
N SER A 60 -3.08 -21.34 -9.32
CA SER A 60 -3.50 -22.74 -9.48
C SER A 60 -3.67 -23.43 -8.12
N PRO A 61 -4.33 -24.60 -8.06
CA PRO A 61 -4.45 -25.37 -6.82
C PRO A 61 -3.10 -25.75 -6.18
N ALA A 62 -2.00 -25.74 -6.93
CA ALA A 62 -0.65 -26.04 -6.42
C ALA A 62 -0.23 -25.08 -5.28
N ILE A 63 -0.80 -23.87 -5.23
CA ILE A 63 -0.60 -22.90 -4.15
C ILE A 63 -1.01 -23.48 -2.78
N LEU A 64 -1.99 -24.39 -2.75
CA LEU A 64 -2.43 -25.06 -1.51
C LEU A 64 -1.45 -26.15 -1.06
N ALA A 65 -0.69 -26.72 -2.00
CA ALA A 65 0.23 -27.83 -1.74
C ALA A 65 1.62 -27.37 -1.26
N GLY A 66 2.00 -26.11 -1.48
CA GLY A 66 3.33 -25.65 -1.07
C GLY A 66 3.72 -24.29 -1.63
N SER A 67 5.03 -24.06 -1.69
CA SER A 67 5.58 -22.84 -2.29
C SER A 67 5.54 -22.92 -3.82
N VAL A 68 5.16 -21.83 -4.47
CA VAL A 68 5.19 -21.66 -5.93
C VAL A 68 5.94 -20.39 -6.29
N SER A 69 6.24 -20.20 -7.57
CA SER A 69 6.90 -18.98 -8.03
C SER A 69 6.05 -17.74 -7.71
N GLY A 70 6.64 -16.76 -7.06
CA GLY A 70 6.03 -15.47 -6.70
C GLY A 70 6.52 -14.32 -7.57
N LYS A 71 5.81 -13.20 -7.50
CA LYS A 71 6.21 -11.93 -8.11
C LYS A 71 5.64 -10.75 -7.34
N VAL A 72 6.39 -9.66 -7.31
CA VAL A 72 5.80 -8.33 -7.08
C VAL A 72 5.05 -7.95 -8.35
N GLN A 73 3.79 -7.58 -8.20
CA GLN A 73 2.90 -7.15 -9.27
C GLN A 73 2.67 -5.65 -9.14
N VAL A 74 2.73 -4.94 -10.28
CA VAL A 74 2.24 -3.57 -10.37
C VAL A 74 0.76 -3.62 -10.66
N GLU A 75 -0.07 -3.11 -9.75
CA GLU A 75 -1.52 -3.15 -9.91
C GLU A 75 -2.00 -2.04 -10.83
N THR A 76 -3.00 -2.33 -11.66
CA THR A 76 -3.57 -1.34 -12.57
C THR A 76 -4.41 -0.32 -11.80
N GLN A 77 -4.52 0.90 -12.32
CA GLN A 77 -5.39 1.91 -11.70
C GLN A 77 -6.83 1.43 -11.56
N ALA A 78 -7.35 0.68 -12.55
CA ALA A 78 -8.67 0.07 -12.44
C ALA A 78 -8.78 -0.89 -11.25
N TYR A 79 -7.73 -1.68 -10.97
CA TYR A 79 -7.70 -2.57 -9.81
C TYR A 79 -7.69 -1.79 -8.49
N VAL A 80 -6.91 -0.71 -8.41
CA VAL A 80 -6.88 0.19 -7.23
C VAL A 80 -8.27 0.78 -6.96
N ARG A 81 -8.94 1.32 -7.98
CA ARG A 81 -10.27 1.94 -7.83
C ARG A 81 -11.32 0.99 -7.27
N HIS A 82 -11.33 -0.27 -7.71
CA HIS A 82 -12.27 -1.31 -7.27
C HIS A 82 -11.82 -2.07 -6.01
N SER A 83 -10.87 -1.52 -5.26
CA SER A 83 -10.36 -2.11 -4.02
C SER A 83 -10.80 -1.31 -2.80
N LYS A 84 -10.90 -2.00 -1.66
CA LYS A 84 -11.18 -1.35 -0.39
C LYS A 84 -9.91 -0.66 0.10
N ARG A 85 -9.97 0.66 0.24
CA ARG A 85 -8.94 1.47 0.90
C ARG A 85 -9.15 1.42 2.41
N HIS A 86 -8.09 1.22 3.18
CA HIS A 86 -8.18 1.12 4.64
C HIS A 86 -7.68 2.37 5.36
N PHE A 87 -6.49 2.82 5.02
CA PHE A 87 -5.83 3.97 5.61
C PHE A 87 -4.66 4.42 4.73
N THR A 88 -4.17 5.62 5.00
CA THR A 88 -3.04 6.24 4.33
C THR A 88 -1.94 6.59 5.33
N VAL A 89 -0.69 6.62 4.88
CA VAL A 89 0.46 7.18 5.61
C VAL A 89 1.18 8.15 4.69
N THR A 90 1.44 9.36 5.16
CA THR A 90 2.32 10.32 4.48
C THR A 90 3.77 9.97 4.78
N LEU A 91 4.59 9.89 3.74
CA LEU A 91 5.97 9.41 3.81
C LEU A 91 6.95 10.58 3.63
N PRO A 92 7.87 10.81 4.58
CA PRO A 92 9.11 11.48 4.25
C PRO A 92 9.95 10.59 3.32
N ASP A 93 10.84 11.20 2.54
CA ASP A 93 11.68 10.51 1.55
C ASP A 93 12.42 9.29 2.10
N GLU A 94 12.95 9.38 3.32
CA GLU A 94 13.62 8.26 4.00
C GLU A 94 12.72 7.02 4.11
N ARG A 95 11.43 7.20 4.43
CA ARG A 95 10.46 6.11 4.55
C ARG A 95 9.96 5.64 3.18
N TYR A 96 9.88 6.54 2.20
CA TYR A 96 9.66 6.16 0.81
C TYR A 96 10.76 5.22 0.32
N HIS A 97 12.03 5.57 0.52
CA HIS A 97 13.16 4.72 0.14
C HIS A 97 13.19 3.39 0.91
N ALA A 98 12.89 3.40 2.21
CA ALA A 98 12.76 2.18 3.00
C ALA A 98 11.66 1.26 2.47
N LEU A 99 10.49 1.81 2.13
CA LEU A 99 9.40 1.07 1.50
C LEU A 99 9.85 0.47 0.16
N MET A 100 10.49 1.26 -0.71
CA MET A 100 10.95 0.79 -2.01
C MET A 100 12.02 -0.31 -1.89
N ALA A 101 12.88 -0.25 -0.87
CA ALA A 101 13.84 -1.32 -0.58
C ALA A 101 13.14 -2.65 -0.23
N VAL A 102 12.00 -2.62 0.48
CA VAL A 102 11.17 -3.81 0.71
C VAL A 102 10.57 -4.32 -0.59
N VAL A 103 10.01 -3.43 -1.42
CA VAL A 103 9.46 -3.80 -2.74
C VAL A 103 10.52 -4.53 -3.58
N GLU A 104 11.73 -4.00 -3.65
CA GLU A 104 12.81 -4.60 -4.44
C GLU A 104 13.35 -5.90 -3.83
N ARG A 105 13.43 -6.03 -2.51
CA ARG A 105 13.78 -7.29 -1.86
C ARG A 105 12.79 -8.40 -2.24
N TRP A 106 11.49 -8.12 -2.19
CA TRP A 106 10.45 -9.08 -2.56
C TRP A 106 10.42 -9.37 -4.06
N ARG A 107 10.70 -8.38 -4.91
CA ARG A 107 10.80 -8.54 -6.37
C ARG A 107 11.92 -9.50 -6.75
N ASN A 108 13.06 -9.40 -6.06
CA ASN A 108 14.28 -10.15 -6.34
C ASN A 108 14.44 -11.41 -5.47
N ALA A 109 13.40 -11.81 -4.73
CA ALA A 109 13.45 -13.00 -3.87
C ALA A 109 13.70 -14.29 -4.67
N ALA A 110 14.52 -15.18 -4.10
CA ALA A 110 14.78 -16.51 -4.65
C ALA A 110 13.49 -17.32 -4.79
N GLN A 111 13.38 -18.09 -5.88
CA GLN A 111 12.17 -18.86 -6.19
C GLN A 111 12.28 -20.31 -5.71
N PRO A 112 11.16 -20.94 -5.29
CA PRO A 112 9.80 -20.40 -5.23
C PRO A 112 9.54 -19.48 -4.02
N SER A 113 9.08 -18.25 -4.26
CA SER A 113 8.93 -17.24 -3.20
C SER A 113 7.51 -17.04 -2.67
N TYR A 114 6.47 -17.57 -3.32
CA TYR A 114 5.09 -17.41 -2.86
C TYR A 114 4.61 -18.63 -2.05
N ASN A 115 4.07 -18.40 -0.86
CA ASN A 115 3.51 -19.42 0.01
C ASN A 115 2.36 -18.84 0.87
N LEU A 116 1.20 -19.50 0.89
CA LEU A 116 0.03 -19.03 1.64
C LEU A 116 0.23 -18.87 3.14
N ASN A 117 1.18 -19.57 3.75
CA ASN A 117 1.40 -19.55 5.19
C ASN A 117 2.63 -18.72 5.60
N ARG A 118 3.58 -18.48 4.68
CA ARG A 118 4.90 -17.93 5.03
C ARG A 118 5.31 -16.68 4.24
N ALA A 119 4.79 -16.50 3.03
CA ALA A 119 5.22 -15.41 2.14
C ALA A 119 4.12 -15.15 1.10
N ASN A 120 3.17 -14.28 1.44
CA ASN A 120 2.03 -13.94 0.58
C ASN A 120 1.78 -12.43 0.65
N CYS A 121 0.69 -11.97 0.02
CA CYS A 121 0.31 -10.56 0.01
C CYS A 121 0.21 -9.91 1.42
N VAL A 122 -0.25 -10.64 2.44
CA VAL A 122 -0.37 -10.15 3.83
C VAL A 122 1.00 -9.90 4.44
N HIS A 123 1.93 -10.84 4.23
CA HIS A 123 3.31 -10.70 4.72
C HIS A 123 3.99 -9.51 4.05
N PHE A 124 3.82 -9.39 2.73
CA PHE A 124 4.36 -8.29 1.94
C PHE A 124 3.87 -6.93 2.44
N VAL A 125 2.54 -6.71 2.53
CA VAL A 125 2.04 -5.42 3.04
C VAL A 125 2.35 -5.19 4.51
N GLY A 126 2.51 -6.24 5.31
CA GLY A 126 2.97 -6.13 6.69
C GLY A 126 4.39 -5.60 6.79
N GLU A 127 5.32 -6.10 5.98
CA GLU A 127 6.69 -5.59 5.92
C GLU A 127 6.76 -4.16 5.37
N LEU A 128 5.92 -3.82 4.38
CA LEU A 128 5.79 -2.43 3.90
C LEU A 128 5.26 -1.51 5.00
N ALA A 129 4.27 -1.95 5.78
CA ALA A 129 3.74 -1.20 6.92
C ALA A 129 4.82 -0.97 8.00
N GLN A 130 5.65 -1.97 8.30
CA GLN A 130 6.81 -1.80 9.20
C GLN A 130 7.81 -0.79 8.64
N ALA A 131 8.13 -0.86 7.34
CA ALA A 131 9.07 0.04 6.69
C ALA A 131 8.64 1.53 6.75
N VAL A 132 7.33 1.79 6.82
CA VAL A 132 6.80 3.16 6.96
C VAL A 132 6.54 3.56 8.42
N GLY A 133 6.97 2.75 9.38
CA GLY A 133 6.95 3.05 10.81
C GLY A 133 5.67 2.67 11.56
N LEU A 134 4.89 1.73 11.01
CA LEU A 134 3.72 1.18 11.70
C LEU A 134 4.10 -0.04 12.54
N ASP A 135 3.45 -0.16 13.69
CA ASP A 135 3.56 -1.31 14.57
C ASP A 135 2.71 -2.45 14.01
N VAL A 136 3.35 -3.55 13.60
CA VAL A 136 2.69 -4.68 12.92
C VAL A 136 2.91 -5.96 13.70
N THR A 137 1.80 -6.64 14.04
CA THR A 137 1.82 -8.00 14.60
C THR A 137 1.39 -9.00 13.53
N PHE A 138 2.27 -9.95 13.19
CA PHE A 138 1.97 -11.03 12.26
C PHE A 138 1.23 -12.18 12.95
N ASP A 139 -0.04 -11.95 13.34
CA ASP A 139 -0.90 -13.00 13.90
C ASP A 139 -1.13 -14.12 12.85
N PRO A 140 -0.71 -15.37 13.11
CA PRO A 140 -0.93 -16.50 12.20
C PRO A 140 -2.39 -16.67 11.75
N LYS A 141 -3.37 -16.27 12.57
CA LYS A 141 -4.81 -16.34 12.26
C LYS A 141 -5.25 -15.35 11.19
N LEU A 142 -4.45 -14.30 10.94
CA LEU A 142 -4.74 -13.23 9.98
C LEU A 142 -3.93 -13.34 8.67
N MET A 143 -2.93 -14.23 8.61
CA MET A 143 -2.01 -14.33 7.47
C MET A 143 -2.67 -14.72 6.13
N LYS A 144 -3.93 -15.15 6.14
CA LYS A 144 -4.75 -15.44 4.94
C LYS A 144 -5.99 -14.54 4.84
N LYS A 145 -6.06 -13.48 5.64
CA LYS A 145 -7.22 -12.58 5.76
C LYS A 145 -6.79 -11.13 5.52
N PRO A 146 -6.50 -10.74 4.26
CA PRO A 146 -5.92 -9.43 3.95
C PRO A 146 -6.69 -8.25 4.55
N LYS A 147 -8.03 -8.25 4.44
CA LYS A 147 -8.88 -7.23 5.04
C LYS A 147 -8.78 -7.19 6.57
N SER A 148 -8.93 -8.34 7.24
CA SER A 148 -8.87 -8.41 8.71
C SER A 148 -7.49 -8.01 9.24
N PHE A 149 -6.43 -8.37 8.53
CA PHE A 149 -5.07 -7.96 8.85
C PHE A 149 -4.91 -6.44 8.79
N LEU A 150 -5.32 -5.79 7.70
CA LEU A 150 -5.21 -4.33 7.58
C LEU A 150 -6.09 -3.58 8.59
N ILE A 151 -7.26 -4.13 8.95
CA ILE A 151 -8.07 -3.58 10.06
C ILE A 151 -7.30 -3.64 11.38
N ALA A 152 -6.64 -4.77 11.69
CA ALA A 152 -5.85 -4.90 12.91
C ALA A 152 -4.64 -3.96 12.92
N VAL A 153 -3.93 -3.82 11.79
CA VAL A 153 -2.82 -2.86 11.65
C VAL A 153 -3.33 -1.44 11.88
N LYS A 154 -4.44 -1.04 11.26
CA LYS A 154 -5.05 0.28 11.47
C LYS A 154 -5.36 0.53 12.94
N ALA A 155 -6.03 -0.41 13.61
CA ALA A 155 -6.44 -0.28 14.99
C ALA A 155 -5.25 -0.13 15.96
N GLY A 156 -4.12 -0.79 15.68
CA GLY A 156 -2.89 -0.64 16.47
C GLY A 156 -2.13 0.67 16.22
N ASN A 157 -2.52 1.45 15.22
CA ASN A 157 -1.74 2.60 14.72
C ASN A 157 -2.60 3.87 14.49
N GLU A 158 -3.72 4.04 15.19
CA GLU A 158 -4.67 5.13 14.91
C GLU A 158 -4.04 6.53 14.92
N ALA A 159 -3.06 6.78 15.80
CA ALA A 159 -2.35 8.05 15.88
C ALA A 159 -1.29 8.26 14.75
N ARG A 160 -1.02 7.24 13.94
CA ARG A 160 0.03 7.24 12.89
C ARG A 160 -0.53 7.09 11.47
N VAL A 161 -1.84 6.95 11.33
CA VAL A 161 -2.49 6.72 10.03
C VAL A 161 -3.55 7.78 9.75
N GLU A 162 -3.65 8.17 8.50
CA GLU A 162 -4.66 9.06 7.97
C GLU A 162 -5.85 8.26 7.43
N PRO A 163 -7.04 8.89 7.31
CA PRO A 163 -8.11 8.32 6.51
C PRO A 163 -7.62 8.05 5.08
N PRO A 164 -8.18 7.05 4.39
CA PRO A 164 -7.69 6.68 3.07
C PRO A 164 -7.86 7.80 2.05
N LEU A 165 -6.91 7.93 1.12
CA LEU A 165 -7.03 8.87 0.00
C LEU A 165 -8.09 8.46 -1.02
N GLY A 166 -8.83 9.45 -1.50
CA GLY A 166 -9.73 9.41 -2.63
C GLY A 166 -8.98 9.31 -3.95
N GLU A 167 -9.73 9.13 -5.02
CA GLU A 167 -9.15 8.89 -6.35
C GLU A 167 -8.41 10.11 -6.90
N ASP A 168 -8.93 11.30 -6.58
CA ASP A 168 -8.34 12.60 -6.87
C ASP A 168 -7.09 12.91 -6.03
N GLY A 169 -6.84 12.14 -4.95
CA GLY A 169 -5.80 12.43 -3.97
C GLY A 169 -6.27 13.30 -2.80
N GLY A 170 -7.56 13.63 -2.72
CA GLY A 170 -8.17 14.18 -1.51
C GLY A 170 -8.36 13.11 -0.45
N THR A 171 -8.74 13.47 0.77
CA THR A 171 -9.06 12.48 1.83
C THR A 171 -10.47 11.94 1.60
N LEU A 172 -10.68 10.62 1.62
CA LEU A 172 -12.03 10.04 1.71
C LEU A 172 -12.58 10.35 3.10
N THR A 173 -13.60 11.19 3.17
CA THR A 173 -14.43 11.28 4.36
C THR A 173 -15.07 9.92 4.59
N ALA A 174 -15.07 9.46 5.85
CA ALA A 174 -15.82 8.27 6.21
C ALA A 174 -17.28 8.49 5.80
N ALA A 175 -17.82 7.60 4.96
CA ALA A 175 -19.26 7.55 4.75
C ALA A 175 -19.95 7.33 6.12
N PRO A 176 -21.11 7.99 6.37
CA PRO A 176 -21.84 7.85 7.62
C PRO A 176 -22.27 6.41 7.91
#